data_AF-A0A9R0DP40-F1
#
_entry.id   AF-A0A9R0DP40-F1
#
_cell.length_a   1.000
_cell.length_b   1.000
_cell.length_c   1.000
_cell.angle_alpha   90.00
_cell.angle_beta   90.00
_cell.angle_gamma   90.00
#
_symmetry.space_group_name_H-M   'P 1'
#
loop_
_entity.id
_entity.type
_entity.pdbx_description
1 polymer ?
#
loop_
_entity_poly.entity_id
_entity_poly.type
_entity_poly.pdbx_seq_one_letter_code
_entity_poly.pdbx_strand_id
1 'polypeptide(L)'
;MMVASTIITDDRSTEELQKRFGEILDENVILKETLKQNNESMKEQFLLIASCQEDMMKTHVLHKEKFEETKGLVEKLRQENKKLKSEIARLADTEAKSLVSSETGESVVATNVADPAPSGPSSALEFVTSPDDDTINKLTSQLELVEKQRRQVIVENEKLTWQKESLEHIVDATSKERDDLKEKLKNAELLLSTKDTDHATEVNELNYMIQDLQAQLQSATNTYASISSEEVAKRDQLMHQLEGKVTTLQAELKTAQLKILELETVKLEFTKLKSGVSEAIRIYKDQIQDLHIRLKEAATTVFQPVRFSISSESENSSSSEFASLMSNVKLYDKTLKHLAELLNALTHGMSDSLVQTLGLISSLHDYKLERVTAEQFKAGLTEIKQQMEKQHSTALNNIGQVRGTLSIFEGIFKEYSEVLKKAVSPMPRVERAPNVEALTAALVARGQELAALQAELARLRGQQDDTELLKAQMDLYKSDFEAERESRQKMASEKENLQTDVRTLQKRNQELTQQLEEVRKINPSVYRSATSSSRSSTSRGSTSTVRTTPTRPAPAQPATTGNMVRKKKKLSDTPEEGATKESTPPPLRFDCPVCDQPFKTLILLQQHVEHCLP
;
A
#
# COMPACT_ATOMS: atom_id res chain seq x y z
N MET A 1 -19.74 25.75 -7.80
CA MET A 1 -21.21 25.92 -7.88
C MET A 1 -21.77 24.64 -8.48
N MET A 2 -22.76 24.00 -7.84
CA MET A 2 -23.57 22.86 -8.31
C MET A 2 -22.92 21.79 -9.21
N VAL A 3 -22.67 20.59 -8.66
CA VAL A 3 -22.82 19.31 -9.40
C VAL A 3 -23.69 18.38 -8.55
N ALA A 4 -24.98 18.70 -8.52
CA ALA A 4 -26.03 17.90 -7.90
C ALA A 4 -27.22 17.85 -8.88
N SER A 5 -27.10 17.07 -9.96
CA SER A 5 -28.17 16.82 -10.93
C SER A 5 -27.82 15.65 -11.84
N THR A 6 -28.20 14.42 -11.44
CA THR A 6 -28.62 13.32 -12.36
C THR A 6 -29.14 12.08 -11.60
N ILE A 7 -29.93 12.26 -10.54
CA ILE A 7 -30.81 11.20 -10.00
C ILE A 7 -32.17 11.81 -9.63
N ILE A 8 -32.93 12.22 -10.64
CA ILE A 8 -34.38 12.39 -10.55
C ILE A 8 -34.96 11.66 -11.77
N THR A 9 -35.61 10.54 -11.50
CA THR A 9 -36.46 9.80 -12.42
C THR A 9 -37.74 9.51 -11.65
N ASP A 10 -38.87 9.90 -12.21
CA ASP A 10 -40.15 9.98 -11.52
C ASP A 10 -40.76 8.60 -11.23
N ASP A 11 -40.79 8.22 -9.95
CA ASP A 11 -41.91 7.54 -9.26
C ASP A 11 -41.51 7.20 -7.79
N ARG A 12 -40.92 8.17 -7.09
CA ARG A 12 -40.62 8.06 -5.66
C ARG A 12 -41.31 9.17 -4.92
N SER A 13 -41.96 8.84 -3.80
CA SER A 13 -42.49 9.87 -2.91
C SER A 13 -41.35 10.77 -2.44
N THR A 14 -41.67 12.03 -2.15
CA THR A 14 -40.69 12.97 -1.56
C THR A 14 -40.03 12.39 -0.31
N GLU A 15 -40.77 11.58 0.44
CA GLU A 15 -40.35 10.84 1.63
C GLU A 15 -39.31 9.74 1.32
N GLU A 16 -39.46 8.98 0.23
CA GLU A 16 -38.43 8.03 -0.22
C GLU A 16 -37.15 8.73 -0.70
N LEU A 17 -37.30 9.87 -1.40
CA LEU A 17 -36.15 10.67 -1.83
C LEU A 17 -35.38 11.21 -0.60
N GLN A 18 -36.12 11.73 0.37
CA GLN A 18 -35.59 12.27 1.62
C GLN A 18 -34.93 11.19 2.48
N LYS A 19 -35.51 9.98 2.54
CA LYS A 19 -34.90 8.80 3.17
C LYS A 19 -33.58 8.41 2.48
N ARG A 20 -33.54 8.36 1.14
CA ARG A 20 -32.31 8.00 0.41
C ARG A 20 -31.22 9.07 0.54
N PHE A 21 -31.60 10.35 0.66
CA PHE A 21 -30.68 11.42 1.02
C PHE A 21 -30.13 11.26 2.44
N GLY A 22 -30.95 10.82 3.40
CA GLY A 22 -30.51 10.42 4.74
C GLY A 22 -29.50 9.28 4.71
N GLU A 23 -29.82 8.18 4.02
CA GLU A 23 -28.93 7.02 3.84
C GLU A 23 -27.57 7.43 3.23
N ILE A 24 -27.56 8.29 2.20
CA ILE A 24 -26.33 8.80 1.57
C ILE A 24 -25.55 9.74 2.51
N LEU A 25 -26.23 10.54 3.34
CA LEU A 25 -25.57 11.39 4.34
C LEU A 25 -24.92 10.55 5.44
N ASP A 26 -25.61 9.50 5.93
CA ASP A 26 -25.08 8.57 6.92
C ASP A 26 -23.88 7.79 6.36
N GLU A 27 -23.96 7.29 5.13
CA GLU A 27 -22.81 6.69 4.43
C GLU A 27 -21.64 7.68 4.30
N ASN A 28 -21.91 8.96 4.01
CA ASN A 28 -20.87 10.00 3.95
C ASN A 28 -20.21 10.24 5.32
N VAL A 29 -21.00 10.24 6.39
CA VAL A 29 -20.50 10.37 7.77
C VAL A 29 -19.64 9.16 8.15
N ILE A 30 -20.09 7.94 7.86
CA ILE A 30 -19.34 6.70 8.11
C ILE A 30 -18.02 6.69 7.33
N LEU A 31 -18.04 7.05 6.04
CA LEU A 31 -16.84 7.15 5.21
C LEU A 31 -15.86 8.21 5.76
N LYS A 32 -16.38 9.36 6.20
CA LYS A 32 -15.57 10.44 6.75
C LYS A 32 -14.91 10.07 8.08
N GLU A 33 -15.62 9.37 8.97
CA GLU A 33 -15.06 8.88 10.23
C GLU A 33 -14.08 7.73 10.00
N THR A 34 -14.35 6.84 9.03
CA THR A 34 -13.40 5.78 8.60
C THR A 34 -12.11 6.38 8.05
N LEU A 35 -12.20 7.41 7.20
CA LEU A 35 -11.05 8.12 6.65
C LEU A 35 -10.27 8.86 7.75
N LYS A 36 -10.97 9.44 8.74
CA LYS A 36 -10.36 10.06 9.92
C LYS A 36 -9.59 9.04 10.77
N GLN A 37 -10.19 7.90 11.10
CA GLN A 37 -9.50 6.81 11.82
C GLN A 37 -8.29 6.29 11.05
N ASN A 38 -8.40 6.15 9.72
CA ASN A 38 -7.27 5.73 8.89
C ASN A 38 -6.12 6.75 8.91
N ASN A 39 -6.44 8.05 8.85
CA ASN A 39 -5.46 9.13 8.98
C ASN A 39 -4.83 9.21 10.39
N GLU A 40 -5.61 9.00 11.46
CA GLU A 40 -5.10 8.91 12.83
C GLU A 40 -4.16 7.70 12.99
N SER A 41 -4.55 6.52 12.50
CA SER A 41 -3.71 5.32 12.53
C SER A 41 -2.42 5.47 11.72
N MET A 42 -2.46 6.08 10.52
CA MET A 42 -1.25 6.41 9.77
C MET A 42 -0.35 7.39 10.54
N LYS A 43 -0.93 8.40 11.20
CA LYS A 43 -0.17 9.36 12.00
C LYS A 43 0.51 8.70 13.20
N GLU A 44 -0.17 7.77 13.88
CA GLU A 44 0.42 6.94 14.95
C GLU A 44 1.57 6.07 14.43
N GLN A 45 1.41 5.43 13.27
CA GLN A 45 2.49 4.66 12.63
C GLN A 45 3.69 5.54 12.27
N PHE A 46 3.47 6.75 11.73
CA PHE A 46 4.55 7.70 11.44
C PHE A 46 5.30 8.14 12.71
N LEU A 47 4.57 8.39 13.82
CA LEU A 47 5.19 8.73 15.10
C LEU A 47 6.01 7.57 15.67
N LEU A 48 5.51 6.33 15.55
CA LEU A 48 6.25 5.12 15.97
C LEU A 48 7.52 4.87 15.13
N ILE A 49 7.45 5.09 13.81
CA ILE A 49 8.62 5.01 12.92
C ILE A 49 9.63 6.10 13.30
N ALA A 50 9.19 7.32 13.56
CA ALA A 50 10.06 8.42 13.98
C ALA A 50 10.76 8.12 15.33
N SER A 51 10.05 7.59 16.33
CA SER A 51 10.66 7.22 17.61
C SER A 51 11.68 6.08 17.45
N CYS A 52 11.37 5.08 16.63
CA CYS A 52 12.30 3.99 16.32
C CYS A 52 13.58 4.49 15.63
N GLN A 53 13.46 5.44 14.69
CA GLN A 53 14.62 6.10 14.08
C GLN A 53 15.43 6.92 15.08
N GLU A 54 14.78 7.64 16.00
CA GLU A 54 15.44 8.41 17.05
C GLU A 54 16.21 7.51 18.02
N ASP A 55 15.63 6.40 18.45
CA ASP A 55 16.26 5.46 19.38
C ASP A 55 17.38 4.65 18.72
N MET A 56 17.27 4.32 17.43
CA MET A 56 18.37 3.80 16.62
C MET A 56 19.53 4.81 16.57
N MET A 57 19.25 6.10 16.34
CA MET A 57 20.27 7.15 16.33
C MET A 57 20.94 7.34 17.70
N LYS A 58 20.17 7.35 18.80
CA LYS A 58 20.71 7.37 20.18
C LYS A 58 21.62 6.17 20.44
N THR A 59 21.21 4.97 20.00
CA THR A 59 22.00 3.74 20.14
C THR A 59 23.32 3.84 19.37
N HIS A 60 23.31 4.38 18.14
CA HIS A 60 24.54 4.64 17.38
C HIS A 60 25.47 5.65 18.05
N VAL A 61 24.93 6.74 18.62
CA VAL A 61 25.73 7.72 19.38
C VAL A 61 26.36 7.06 20.61
N LEU A 62 25.58 6.31 21.40
CA LEU A 62 26.04 5.64 22.62
C LEU A 62 27.08 4.55 22.34
N HIS A 63 26.95 3.80 21.23
CA HIS A 63 27.99 2.89 20.75
C HIS A 63 29.27 3.61 20.34
N LYS A 64 29.16 4.78 19.70
CA LYS A 64 30.31 5.61 19.32
C LYS A 64 31.05 6.17 20.54
N GLU A 65 30.32 6.63 21.55
CA GLU A 65 30.88 7.08 22.84
C GLU A 65 31.63 5.94 23.54
N LYS A 66 30.99 4.77 23.73
CA LYS A 66 31.65 3.58 24.31
C LYS A 66 32.88 3.13 23.54
N PHE A 67 32.88 3.28 22.21
CA PHE A 67 34.05 2.95 21.39
C PHE A 67 35.22 3.92 21.65
N GLU A 68 34.96 5.23 21.73
CA GLU A 68 36.00 6.21 22.07
C GLU A 68 36.49 6.07 23.52
N GLU A 69 35.62 5.74 24.48
CA GLU A 69 36.03 5.39 25.85
C GLU A 69 36.95 4.16 25.88
N THR A 70 36.57 3.10 25.17
CA THR A 70 37.36 1.85 25.06
C THR A 70 38.73 2.13 24.42
N LYS A 71 38.76 2.93 23.35
CA LYS A 71 39.99 3.38 22.68
C LYS A 71 40.87 4.22 23.61
N GLY A 72 40.29 5.09 24.42
CA GLY A 72 41.00 5.85 25.46
C GLY A 72 41.59 4.97 26.57
N LEU A 73 40.87 3.92 27.00
CA LEU A 73 41.37 2.91 27.94
C LEU A 73 42.53 2.10 27.36
N VAL A 74 42.42 1.63 26.12
CA VAL A 74 43.51 0.93 25.41
C VAL A 74 44.76 1.80 25.28
N GLU A 75 44.59 3.10 25.00
CA GLU A 75 45.71 4.03 24.89
C GLU A 75 46.40 4.28 26.25
N LYS A 76 45.63 4.44 27.34
CA LYS A 76 46.19 4.49 28.71
C LYS A 76 46.98 3.23 29.05
N LEU A 77 46.41 2.05 28.80
CA LEU A 77 47.07 0.77 29.03
C LEU A 77 48.35 0.60 28.18
N ARG A 78 48.39 1.14 26.96
CA ARG A 78 49.61 1.19 26.14
C ARG A 78 50.68 2.11 26.74
N GLN A 79 50.29 3.28 27.24
CA GLN A 79 51.21 4.23 27.88
C GLN A 79 51.77 3.66 29.20
N GLU A 80 50.93 3.03 30.02
CA GLU A 80 51.36 2.33 31.24
C GLU A 80 52.29 1.15 30.91
N ASN A 81 51.94 0.30 29.93
CA ASN A 81 52.83 -0.78 29.47
C ASN A 81 54.18 -0.24 28.96
N LYS A 82 54.19 0.89 28.24
CA LYS A 82 55.43 1.53 27.78
C LYS A 82 56.26 2.04 28.96
N LYS A 83 55.63 2.63 29.97
CA LYS A 83 56.28 3.08 31.21
C LYS A 83 56.87 1.92 31.99
N LEU A 84 56.08 0.87 32.25
CA LEU A 84 56.51 -0.34 32.96
C LEU A 84 57.68 -1.03 32.22
N LYS A 85 57.62 -1.15 30.89
CA LYS A 85 58.75 -1.68 30.10
C LYS A 85 60.01 -0.83 30.22
N SER A 86 59.90 0.49 30.24
CA SER A 86 61.06 1.37 30.47
C SER A 86 61.61 1.31 31.90
N GLU A 87 60.75 1.06 32.89
CA GLU A 87 61.12 0.89 34.29
C GLU A 87 61.84 -0.45 34.51
N ILE A 88 61.32 -1.54 33.92
CA ILE A 88 61.96 -2.86 33.88
C ILE A 88 63.33 -2.78 33.20
N ALA A 89 63.43 -2.12 32.03
CA ALA A 89 64.71 -1.94 31.34
C ALA A 89 65.73 -1.18 32.20
N ARG A 90 65.30 -0.13 32.91
CA ARG A 90 66.15 0.62 33.85
C ARG A 90 66.64 -0.24 35.02
N LEU A 91 65.77 -1.10 35.58
CA LEU A 91 66.14 -2.02 36.66
C LEU A 91 67.13 -3.09 36.17
N ALA A 92 66.89 -3.68 35.00
CA ALA A 92 67.81 -4.63 34.37
C ALA A 92 69.19 -4.01 34.07
N ASP A 93 69.24 -2.77 33.59
CA ASP A 93 70.50 -2.01 33.40
C ASP A 93 71.24 -1.73 34.73
N THR A 94 70.51 -1.72 35.86
CA THR A 94 71.07 -1.50 37.20
C THR A 94 71.64 -2.82 37.76
N GLU A 95 70.94 -3.95 37.58
CA GLU A 95 71.47 -5.28 37.90
C GLU A 95 72.68 -5.66 37.04
N ALA A 96 72.64 -5.39 35.73
CA ALA A 96 73.76 -5.67 34.83
C ALA A 96 75.04 -4.92 35.23
N LYS A 97 74.93 -3.68 35.72
CA LYS A 97 76.07 -2.91 36.25
C LYS A 97 76.55 -3.39 37.62
N SER A 98 75.69 -4.03 38.41
CA SER A 98 76.07 -4.67 39.67
C SER A 98 76.90 -5.94 39.47
N LEU A 99 76.72 -6.66 38.35
CA LEU A 99 77.43 -7.92 38.07
C LEU A 99 78.78 -7.76 37.39
N VAL A 100 79.10 -6.59 36.82
CA VAL A 100 80.38 -6.31 36.13
C VAL A 100 81.46 -5.75 37.09
N SER A 101 81.13 -5.53 38.36
CA SER A 101 82.04 -4.90 39.34
C SER A 101 82.88 -5.87 40.19
N SER A 102 83.01 -7.15 39.79
CA SER A 102 83.82 -8.14 40.51
C SER A 102 84.48 -9.17 39.58
N GLU A 103 85.61 -8.79 39.00
CA GLU A 103 86.53 -9.73 38.33
C GLU A 103 87.27 -10.59 39.36
N THR A 104 87.43 -11.91 39.09
CA THR A 104 88.69 -12.71 39.15
C THR A 104 88.45 -14.20 39.43
N GLY A 105 89.23 -15.07 38.78
CA GLY A 105 89.68 -16.35 39.38
C GLY A 105 89.04 -17.68 38.94
N GLU A 106 89.77 -18.40 38.07
CA GLU A 106 90.05 -19.86 38.13
C GLU A 106 88.97 -20.96 38.36
N SER A 107 88.88 -21.83 37.35
CA SER A 107 89.23 -23.28 37.42
C SER A 107 88.26 -24.34 38.02
N VAL A 108 87.90 -25.29 37.14
CA VAL A 108 87.77 -26.76 37.37
C VAL A 108 86.59 -27.33 38.20
N VAL A 109 85.69 -28.00 37.46
CA VAL A 109 85.08 -29.34 37.69
C VAL A 109 85.29 -30.01 39.07
N ALA A 110 84.19 -30.36 39.78
CA ALA A 110 83.85 -31.78 40.13
C ALA A 110 82.62 -31.97 41.06
N THR A 111 81.81 -32.99 40.72
CA THR A 111 81.02 -33.93 41.59
C THR A 111 80.22 -33.49 42.83
N ASN A 112 78.90 -33.70 42.73
CA ASN A 112 78.01 -34.57 43.55
C ASN A 112 78.29 -34.88 45.06
N VAL A 113 77.16 -34.97 45.79
CA VAL A 113 76.78 -35.89 46.91
C VAL A 113 76.52 -35.27 48.31
N ALA A 114 75.36 -35.66 48.87
CA ALA A 114 74.94 -35.75 50.29
C ALA A 114 74.23 -34.56 51.00
N ASP A 115 72.96 -34.85 51.36
CA ASP A 115 72.19 -34.45 52.56
C ASP A 115 72.98 -34.59 53.90
N PRO A 116 72.55 -34.02 55.06
CA PRO A 116 71.15 -33.71 55.41
C PRO A 116 70.85 -32.38 56.18
N ALA A 117 69.54 -32.18 56.43
CA ALA A 117 68.87 -31.22 57.34
C ALA A 117 69.44 -31.21 58.80
N PRO A 118 69.12 -30.24 59.73
CA PRO A 118 67.86 -29.46 59.78
C PRO A 118 67.87 -28.01 60.37
N SER A 119 66.83 -27.22 60.05
CA SER A 119 66.05 -26.31 60.94
C SER A 119 65.22 -25.30 60.13
N GLY A 120 63.96 -25.08 60.51
CA GLY A 120 63.09 -24.05 59.90
C GLY A 120 63.02 -22.77 60.76
N PRO A 121 62.05 -21.86 60.55
CA PRO A 121 61.05 -21.81 59.47
C PRO A 121 61.21 -20.55 58.58
N SER A 122 60.86 -20.64 57.30
CA SER A 122 60.54 -19.45 56.51
C SER A 122 59.22 -19.66 55.79
N SER A 123 58.36 -18.65 55.87
CA SER A 123 57.08 -18.63 55.17
C SER A 123 57.35 -18.74 53.67
N ALA A 124 57.02 -19.88 53.08
CA ALA A 124 57.00 -20.04 51.64
C ALA A 124 55.91 -19.13 51.07
N LEU A 125 56.30 -17.90 50.72
CA LEU A 125 55.55 -17.10 49.78
C LEU A 125 55.66 -17.82 48.44
N GLU A 126 54.71 -18.71 48.15
CA GLU A 126 54.55 -19.27 46.80
C GLU A 126 54.40 -18.10 45.85
N PHE A 127 55.48 -17.81 45.11
CA PHE A 127 55.45 -16.88 44.02
C PHE A 127 54.67 -17.56 42.90
N VAL A 128 53.35 -17.37 42.93
CA VAL A 128 52.44 -17.87 41.90
C VAL A 128 52.97 -17.35 40.57
N THR A 129 53.56 -18.25 39.78
CA THR A 129 54.04 -17.96 38.43
C THR A 129 52.87 -17.36 37.66
N SER A 130 53.10 -16.22 37.00
CA SER A 130 52.08 -15.58 36.16
C SER A 130 51.48 -16.63 35.23
N PRO A 131 50.14 -16.74 35.09
CA PRO A 131 49.54 -17.70 34.19
C PRO A 131 50.14 -17.52 32.79
N ASP A 132 50.56 -18.63 32.16
CA ASP A 132 51.14 -18.58 30.81
C ASP A 132 50.23 -17.78 29.86
N ASP A 133 50.80 -17.00 28.94
CA ASP A 133 50.03 -16.16 28.01
C ASP A 133 48.95 -16.96 27.27
N ASP A 134 49.19 -18.24 26.97
CA ASP A 134 48.21 -19.17 26.40
C ASP A 134 46.97 -19.39 27.28
N THR A 135 47.14 -19.40 28.60
CA THR A 135 46.04 -19.50 29.58
C THR A 135 45.27 -18.18 29.64
N ILE A 136 45.97 -17.04 29.62
CA ILE A 136 45.35 -15.71 29.56
C ILE A 136 44.54 -15.55 28.26
N ASN A 137 45.11 -15.96 27.12
CA ASN A 137 44.44 -15.94 25.82
C ASN A 137 43.21 -16.85 25.79
N LYS A 138 43.30 -18.09 26.30
CA LYS A 138 42.16 -19.01 26.40
C LYS A 138 41.03 -18.44 27.27
N LEU A 139 41.36 -17.86 28.43
CA LEU A 139 40.38 -17.21 29.30
C LEU A 139 39.77 -15.96 28.65
N THR A 140 40.56 -15.18 27.91
CA THR A 140 40.09 -14.00 27.17
C THR A 140 39.11 -14.39 26.07
N SER A 141 39.41 -15.41 25.25
CA SER A 141 38.50 -15.91 24.22
C SER A 141 37.23 -16.56 24.82
N GLN A 142 37.33 -17.23 25.98
CA GLN A 142 36.16 -17.71 26.70
C GLN A 142 35.29 -16.55 27.21
N LEU A 143 35.90 -15.49 27.75
CA LEU A 143 35.19 -14.30 28.22
C LEU A 143 34.50 -13.57 27.06
N GLU A 144 35.16 -13.44 25.91
CA GLU A 144 34.60 -12.85 24.70
C GLU A 144 33.41 -13.67 24.15
N LEU A 145 33.52 -15.00 24.16
CA LEU A 145 32.42 -15.90 23.79
C LEU A 145 31.22 -15.75 24.74
N VAL A 146 31.46 -15.71 26.05
CA VAL A 146 30.42 -15.52 27.08
C VAL A 146 29.78 -14.14 26.96
N GLU A 147 30.55 -13.08 26.71
CA GLU A 147 30.02 -11.72 26.50
C GLU A 147 29.22 -11.62 25.20
N LYS A 148 29.63 -12.32 24.13
CA LYS A 148 28.85 -12.44 22.89
C LYS A 148 27.53 -13.18 23.12
N GLN A 149 27.54 -14.29 23.86
CA GLN A 149 26.33 -15.02 24.26
C GLN A 149 25.42 -14.16 25.15
N ARG A 150 25.98 -13.41 26.10
CA ARG A 150 25.24 -12.46 26.95
C ARG A 150 24.55 -11.39 26.13
N ARG A 151 25.21 -10.79 25.13
CA ARG A 151 24.60 -9.80 24.22
C ARG A 151 23.48 -10.42 23.38
N GLN A 152 23.69 -11.64 22.88
CA GLN A 152 22.65 -12.38 22.16
C GLN A 152 21.40 -12.59 23.03
N VAL A 153 21.58 -13.05 24.28
CA VAL A 153 20.48 -13.24 25.24
C VAL A 153 19.77 -11.93 25.58
N ILE A 154 20.48 -10.79 25.68
CA ILE A 154 19.86 -9.47 25.89
C ILE A 154 18.95 -9.10 24.72
N VAL A 155 19.45 -9.20 23.47
CA VAL A 155 18.66 -8.90 22.26
C VAL A 155 17.46 -9.84 22.11
N GLU A 156 17.62 -11.11 22.47
CA GLU A 156 16.52 -12.07 22.49
C GLU A 156 15.49 -11.76 23.59
N ASN A 157 15.92 -11.26 24.75
CA ASN A 157 15.03 -10.85 25.84
C ASN A 157 14.25 -9.57 25.50
N GLU A 158 14.90 -8.59 24.87
CA GLU A 158 14.26 -7.39 24.33
C GLU A 158 13.24 -7.75 23.25
N LYS A 159 13.59 -8.64 22.32
CA LYS A 159 12.66 -9.17 21.31
C LYS A 159 11.46 -9.89 21.94
N LEU A 160 11.68 -10.71 22.96
CA LEU A 160 10.61 -11.38 23.71
C LEU A 160 9.73 -10.39 24.48
N THR A 161 10.31 -9.29 24.98
CA THR A 161 9.56 -8.22 25.66
C THR A 161 8.66 -7.48 24.67
N TRP A 162 9.18 -7.08 23.51
CA TRP A 162 8.39 -6.50 22.42
C TRP A 162 7.27 -7.45 21.94
N GLN A 163 7.57 -8.74 21.81
CA GLN A 163 6.55 -9.75 21.46
C GLN A 163 5.49 -9.89 22.55
N LYS A 164 5.86 -9.83 23.84
CA LYS A 164 4.91 -9.84 24.97
C LYS A 164 4.00 -8.62 24.93
N GLU A 165 4.55 -7.42 24.78
CA GLU A 165 3.78 -6.16 24.74
C GLU A 165 2.85 -6.11 23.53
N SER A 166 3.32 -6.55 22.37
CA SER A 166 2.50 -6.70 21.16
C SER A 166 1.33 -7.68 21.38
N LEU A 167 1.57 -8.84 22.01
CA LEU A 167 0.52 -9.78 22.38
C LEU A 167 -0.45 -9.24 23.44
N GLU A 168 0.04 -8.45 24.41
CA GLU A 168 -0.75 -7.81 25.45
C GLU A 168 -1.75 -6.80 24.82
N HIS A 169 -1.28 -5.96 23.89
CA HIS A 169 -2.15 -5.09 23.09
C HIS A 169 -3.19 -5.84 22.24
N ILE A 170 -2.80 -6.95 21.60
CA ILE A 170 -3.74 -7.79 20.83
C ILE A 170 -4.80 -8.42 21.75
N VAL A 171 -4.41 -8.89 22.94
CA VAL A 171 -5.33 -9.47 23.94
C VAL A 171 -6.30 -8.43 24.48
N ASP A 172 -5.86 -7.20 24.71
CA ASP A 172 -6.71 -6.09 25.16
C ASP A 172 -7.70 -5.67 24.07
N ALA A 173 -7.24 -5.50 22.83
CA ALA A 173 -8.10 -5.20 21.68
C ALA A 173 -9.16 -6.30 21.47
N THR A 174 -8.74 -7.56 21.43
CA THR A 174 -9.63 -8.72 21.29
C THR A 174 -10.61 -8.84 22.47
N SER A 175 -10.16 -8.50 23.69
CA SER A 175 -11.03 -8.51 24.87
C SER A 175 -12.09 -7.42 24.82
N LYS A 176 -11.74 -6.23 24.36
CA LYS A 176 -12.68 -5.13 24.14
C LYS A 176 -13.70 -5.48 23.05
N GLU A 177 -13.25 -5.95 21.89
CA GLU A 177 -14.14 -6.40 20.80
C GLU A 177 -15.10 -7.49 21.26
N ARG A 178 -14.61 -8.49 22.01
CA ARG A 178 -15.43 -9.55 22.62
C ARG A 178 -16.50 -8.98 23.55
N ASP A 179 -16.18 -7.97 24.35
CA ASP A 179 -17.10 -7.43 25.34
C ASP A 179 -18.12 -6.47 24.69
N ASP A 180 -17.72 -5.69 23.68
CA ASP A 180 -18.63 -4.94 22.79
C ASP A 180 -19.60 -5.90 22.05
N LEU A 181 -19.12 -7.07 21.59
CA LEU A 181 -19.95 -8.09 20.96
C LEU A 181 -20.93 -8.75 21.95
N LYS A 182 -20.53 -8.99 23.21
CA LYS A 182 -21.45 -9.47 24.25
C LYS A 182 -22.55 -8.46 24.55
N GLU A 183 -22.23 -7.17 24.60
CA GLU A 183 -23.24 -6.13 24.81
C GLU A 183 -24.23 -6.06 23.64
N LYS A 184 -23.73 -6.08 22.40
CA LYS A 184 -24.57 -6.16 21.19
C LYS A 184 -25.46 -7.41 21.18
N LEU A 185 -24.93 -8.57 21.55
CA LEU A 185 -25.69 -9.81 21.67
C LEU A 185 -26.80 -9.69 22.71
N LYS A 186 -26.49 -9.21 23.92
CA LYS A 186 -27.47 -9.00 24.99
C LYS A 186 -28.59 -8.03 24.60
N ASN A 187 -28.25 -6.97 23.86
CA ASN A 187 -29.24 -6.02 23.35
C ASN A 187 -30.12 -6.64 22.25
N ALA A 188 -29.57 -7.50 21.39
CA ALA A 188 -30.33 -8.27 20.39
C ALA A 188 -31.25 -9.31 21.04
N GLU A 189 -30.79 -10.03 22.08
CA GLU A 189 -31.60 -10.96 22.87
C GLU A 189 -32.78 -10.26 23.56
N LEU A 190 -32.56 -9.07 24.13
CA LEU A 190 -33.62 -8.26 24.73
C LEU A 190 -34.66 -7.79 23.69
N LEU A 191 -34.19 -7.38 22.50
CA LEU A 191 -35.07 -6.96 21.40
C LEU A 191 -35.90 -8.13 20.88
N LEU A 192 -35.30 -9.31 20.71
CA LEU A 192 -36.00 -10.54 20.33
C LEU A 192 -37.04 -10.94 21.39
N SER A 193 -36.68 -10.92 22.68
CA SER A 193 -37.63 -11.22 23.76
C SER A 193 -38.81 -10.24 23.77
N THR A 194 -38.62 -8.98 23.38
CA THR A 194 -39.69 -7.98 23.28
C THR A 194 -40.58 -8.27 22.07
N LYS A 195 -39.97 -8.55 20.92
CA LYS A 195 -40.67 -8.97 19.69
C LYS A 195 -41.52 -10.23 19.89
N ASP A 196 -41.00 -11.22 20.60
CA ASP A 196 -41.74 -12.46 20.89
C ASP A 196 -42.93 -12.22 21.82
N THR A 197 -42.83 -11.28 22.78
CA THR A 197 -44.00 -10.86 23.56
C THR A 197 -45.03 -10.11 22.70
N ASP A 198 -44.60 -9.24 21.79
CA ASP A 198 -45.49 -8.51 20.89
C ASP A 198 -46.24 -9.49 19.96
N HIS A 199 -45.53 -10.38 19.27
CA HIS A 199 -46.14 -11.42 18.42
C HIS A 199 -47.09 -12.33 19.22
N ALA A 200 -46.75 -12.70 20.45
CA ALA A 200 -47.62 -13.49 21.31
C ALA A 200 -48.91 -12.74 21.69
N THR A 201 -48.88 -11.41 21.83
CA THR A 201 -50.12 -10.63 22.00
C THR A 201 -50.95 -10.59 20.72
N GLU A 202 -50.34 -10.31 19.57
CA GLU A 202 -51.00 -10.19 18.26
C GLU A 202 -51.71 -11.49 17.84
N VAL A 203 -51.07 -12.65 18.07
CA VAL A 203 -51.68 -13.98 17.81
C VAL A 203 -52.91 -14.24 18.70
N ASN A 204 -52.90 -13.76 19.95
CA ASN A 204 -54.06 -13.91 20.83
C ASN A 204 -55.22 -12.99 20.39
N GLU A 205 -54.94 -11.78 19.95
CA GLU A 205 -55.96 -10.86 19.43
C GLU A 205 -56.64 -11.42 18.18
N LEU A 206 -55.86 -11.91 17.20
CA LEU A 206 -56.37 -12.55 15.97
C LEU A 206 -57.37 -13.68 16.26
N ASN A 207 -57.12 -14.51 17.27
CA ASN A 207 -58.04 -15.59 17.66
C ASN A 207 -59.39 -15.06 18.17
N TYR A 208 -59.42 -13.91 18.86
CA TYR A 208 -60.67 -13.26 19.27
C TYR A 208 -61.43 -12.62 18.09
N MET A 209 -60.73 -12.01 17.14
CA MET A 209 -61.35 -11.43 15.93
C MET A 209 -62.14 -12.50 15.15
N ILE A 210 -61.55 -13.68 15.00
CA ILE A 210 -62.11 -14.79 14.24
C ILE A 210 -63.42 -15.26 14.87
N GLN A 211 -63.53 -15.29 16.20
CA GLN A 211 -64.77 -15.62 16.90
C GLN A 211 -65.86 -14.56 16.71
N ASP A 212 -65.53 -13.26 16.82
CA ASP A 212 -66.53 -12.19 16.67
C ASP A 212 -67.05 -12.06 15.22
N LEU A 213 -66.17 -12.19 14.23
CA LEU A 213 -66.57 -12.19 12.82
C LEU A 213 -67.46 -13.40 12.47
N GLN A 214 -67.22 -14.56 13.07
CA GLN A 214 -68.11 -15.72 12.93
C GLN A 214 -69.52 -15.45 13.51
N ALA A 215 -69.62 -14.69 14.61
CA ALA A 215 -70.90 -14.29 15.18
C ALA A 215 -71.63 -13.23 14.33
N GLN A 216 -70.90 -12.22 13.83
CA GLN A 216 -71.51 -11.18 12.99
C GLN A 216 -72.00 -11.69 11.65
N LEU A 217 -71.28 -12.63 11.02
CA LEU A 217 -71.68 -13.19 9.73
C LEU A 217 -73.02 -13.94 9.82
N GLN A 218 -73.30 -14.59 10.96
CA GLN A 218 -74.61 -15.20 11.25
C GLN A 218 -75.74 -14.17 11.39
N SER A 219 -75.44 -12.93 11.77
CA SER A 219 -76.44 -11.85 11.89
C SER A 219 -76.74 -11.17 10.55
N ALA A 220 -75.72 -10.96 9.71
CA ALA A 220 -75.83 -10.24 8.44
C ALA A 220 -76.70 -11.00 7.40
N THR A 221 -76.66 -12.34 7.41
CA THR A 221 -77.48 -13.18 6.52
C THR A 221 -78.99 -12.90 6.64
N ASN A 222 -79.46 -12.41 7.79
CA ASN A 222 -80.88 -12.10 8.01
C ASN A 222 -81.35 -10.76 7.40
N THR A 223 -80.45 -9.91 6.90
CA THR A 223 -80.78 -8.53 6.48
C THR A 223 -80.87 -8.36 4.95
N TYR A 224 -80.34 -9.29 4.16
CA TYR A 224 -80.16 -9.14 2.71
C TYR A 224 -81.44 -9.28 1.83
N ALA A 225 -82.63 -9.30 2.43
CA ALA A 225 -83.86 -9.72 1.76
C ALA A 225 -84.65 -8.62 1.00
N SER A 226 -84.12 -7.39 0.82
CA SER A 226 -84.96 -6.23 0.44
C SER A 226 -84.38 -5.21 -0.57
N ILE A 227 -83.55 -5.61 -1.55
CA ILE A 227 -83.01 -4.70 -2.58
C ILE A 227 -83.61 -5.01 -3.97
N SER A 228 -83.88 -3.96 -4.76
CA SER A 228 -84.52 -4.04 -6.09
C SER A 228 -83.56 -4.50 -7.19
N SER A 229 -84.05 -5.39 -8.06
CA SER A 229 -83.28 -6.04 -9.14
C SER A 229 -82.74 -5.06 -10.21
N GLU A 230 -83.46 -3.96 -10.49
CA GLU A 230 -83.11 -3.06 -11.61
C GLU A 230 -81.89 -2.17 -11.32
N GLU A 231 -81.65 -1.83 -10.04
CA GLU A 231 -80.47 -1.06 -9.64
C GLU A 231 -79.19 -1.90 -9.65
N VAL A 232 -79.31 -3.21 -9.44
CA VAL A 232 -78.20 -4.16 -9.53
C VAL A 232 -77.69 -4.23 -10.97
N ALA A 233 -78.59 -4.48 -11.94
CA ALA A 233 -78.24 -4.59 -13.36
C ALA A 233 -77.51 -3.34 -13.93
N LYS A 234 -77.89 -2.13 -13.49
CA LYS A 234 -77.23 -0.88 -13.90
C LYS A 234 -75.82 -0.73 -13.31
N ARG A 235 -75.59 -1.24 -12.09
CA ARG A 235 -74.24 -1.26 -11.47
C ARG A 235 -73.34 -2.27 -12.17
N ASP A 236 -73.86 -3.45 -12.50
CA ASP A 236 -73.10 -4.51 -13.18
C ASP A 236 -72.63 -4.07 -14.57
N GLN A 237 -73.50 -3.41 -15.35
CA GLN A 237 -73.14 -2.89 -16.67
C GLN A 237 -72.03 -1.82 -16.60
N LEU A 238 -72.05 -0.95 -15.58
CA LEU A 238 -70.99 0.02 -15.34
C LEU A 238 -69.68 -0.65 -14.88
N MET A 239 -69.78 -1.69 -14.05
CA MET A 239 -68.64 -2.49 -13.59
C MET A 239 -67.87 -3.07 -14.77
N HIS A 240 -68.56 -3.77 -15.69
CA HIS A 240 -67.94 -4.36 -16.88
C HIS A 240 -67.30 -3.33 -17.82
N GLN A 241 -67.86 -2.12 -17.95
CA GLN A 241 -67.23 -1.05 -18.73
C GLN A 241 -65.93 -0.53 -18.09
N LEU A 242 -65.87 -0.46 -16.76
CA LEU A 242 -64.67 -0.05 -16.04
C LEU A 242 -63.61 -1.16 -16.08
N GLU A 243 -64.00 -2.42 -15.90
CA GLU A 243 -63.11 -3.59 -16.03
C GLU A 243 -62.46 -3.68 -17.41
N GLY A 244 -63.22 -3.43 -18.49
CA GLY A 244 -62.69 -3.37 -19.86
C GLY A 244 -61.68 -2.24 -20.08
N LYS A 245 -61.87 -1.09 -19.43
CA LYS A 245 -60.91 0.04 -19.48
C LYS A 245 -59.64 -0.25 -18.68
N VAL A 246 -59.79 -0.81 -17.48
CA VAL A 246 -58.66 -1.21 -16.62
C VAL A 246 -57.77 -2.22 -17.34
N THR A 247 -58.35 -3.28 -17.90
CA THR A 247 -57.59 -4.30 -18.65
C THR A 247 -56.84 -3.74 -19.87
N THR A 248 -57.45 -2.79 -20.61
CA THR A 248 -56.79 -2.12 -21.74
C THR A 248 -55.59 -1.28 -21.29
N LEU A 249 -55.77 -0.40 -20.31
CA LEU A 249 -54.69 0.44 -19.75
C LEU A 249 -53.57 -0.42 -19.13
N GLN A 250 -53.91 -1.55 -18.53
CA GLN A 250 -52.95 -2.47 -17.93
C GLN A 250 -52.13 -3.24 -18.98
N ALA A 251 -52.65 -3.41 -20.20
CA ALA A 251 -51.90 -3.93 -21.34
C ALA A 251 -50.96 -2.86 -21.93
N GLU A 252 -51.43 -1.64 -22.12
CA GLU A 252 -50.61 -0.51 -22.59
C GLU A 252 -49.44 -0.21 -21.64
N LEU A 253 -49.69 -0.23 -20.33
CA LEU A 253 -48.67 -0.06 -19.29
C LEU A 253 -47.58 -1.14 -19.39
N LYS A 254 -47.94 -2.42 -19.58
CA LYS A 254 -46.98 -3.51 -19.77
C LYS A 254 -46.14 -3.32 -21.05
N THR A 255 -46.75 -2.87 -22.14
CA THR A 255 -46.04 -2.57 -23.40
C THR A 255 -45.06 -1.41 -23.22
N ALA A 256 -45.44 -0.36 -22.49
CA ALA A 256 -44.55 0.75 -22.16
C ALA A 256 -43.37 0.30 -21.26
N GLN A 257 -43.65 -0.51 -20.23
CA GLN A 257 -42.64 -1.07 -19.33
C GLN A 257 -41.59 -1.92 -20.08
N LEU A 258 -42.03 -2.80 -20.99
CA LEU A 258 -41.12 -3.59 -21.84
C LEU A 258 -40.19 -2.68 -22.67
N LYS A 259 -40.75 -1.62 -23.28
CA LYS A 259 -39.99 -0.69 -24.12
C LYS A 259 -38.98 0.16 -23.33
N ILE A 260 -39.29 0.50 -22.06
CA ILE A 260 -38.33 1.13 -21.15
C ILE A 260 -37.16 0.18 -20.89
N LEU A 261 -37.45 -1.10 -20.61
CA LEU A 261 -36.45 -2.13 -20.30
C LEU A 261 -35.51 -2.42 -21.49
N GLU A 262 -36.04 -2.40 -22.72
CA GLU A 262 -35.23 -2.43 -23.96
C GLU A 262 -34.27 -1.23 -24.05
N LEU A 263 -34.76 -0.01 -23.78
CA LEU A 263 -33.94 1.21 -23.83
C LEU A 263 -32.87 1.25 -22.72
N GLU A 264 -33.18 0.73 -21.53
CA GLU A 264 -32.20 0.57 -20.45
C GLU A 264 -31.10 -0.43 -20.82
N THR A 265 -31.46 -1.52 -21.49
CA THR A 265 -30.50 -2.52 -22.01
C THR A 265 -29.55 -1.88 -23.04
N VAL A 266 -30.08 -1.10 -23.99
CA VAL A 266 -29.27 -0.34 -24.97
C VAL A 266 -28.36 0.67 -24.29
N LYS A 267 -28.84 1.38 -23.26
CA LYS A 267 -28.05 2.33 -22.46
C LYS A 267 -26.91 1.64 -21.70
N LEU A 268 -27.13 0.42 -21.20
CA LEU A 268 -26.11 -0.36 -20.50
C LEU A 268 -24.99 -0.78 -21.46
N GLU A 269 -25.33 -1.34 -22.63
CA GLU A 269 -24.33 -1.72 -23.65
C GLU A 269 -23.57 -0.51 -24.21
N PHE A 270 -24.23 0.63 -24.42
CA PHE A 270 -23.55 1.89 -24.79
C PHE A 270 -22.56 2.35 -23.70
N THR A 271 -22.93 2.21 -22.43
CA THR A 271 -22.04 2.57 -21.29
C THR A 271 -20.82 1.66 -21.24
N LYS A 272 -21.01 0.36 -21.46
CA LYS A 272 -19.94 -0.66 -21.52
C LYS A 272 -18.98 -0.42 -22.68
N LEU A 273 -19.49 -0.12 -23.87
CA LEU A 273 -18.71 0.33 -25.04
C LEU A 273 -17.90 1.60 -24.71
N LYS A 274 -18.53 2.60 -24.09
CA LYS A 274 -17.86 3.84 -23.68
C LYS A 274 -16.71 3.59 -22.68
N SER A 275 -16.90 2.70 -21.70
CA SER A 275 -15.82 2.32 -20.78
C SER A 275 -14.68 1.57 -21.48
N GLY A 276 -14.99 0.65 -22.41
CA GLY A 276 -13.97 -0.07 -23.18
C GLY A 276 -13.13 0.85 -24.07
N VAL A 277 -13.76 1.83 -24.73
CA VAL A 277 -13.04 2.86 -25.51
C VAL A 277 -12.18 3.75 -24.61
N SER A 278 -12.68 4.12 -23.42
CA SER A 278 -11.91 4.92 -22.45
C SER A 278 -10.66 4.20 -21.95
N GLU A 279 -10.77 2.89 -21.70
CA GLU A 279 -9.63 2.06 -21.30
C GLU A 279 -8.62 1.87 -22.44
N ALA A 280 -9.08 1.67 -23.67
CA ALA A 280 -8.20 1.61 -24.84
C ALA A 280 -7.42 2.93 -25.02
N ILE A 281 -8.06 4.08 -24.84
CA ILE A 281 -7.40 5.41 -24.86
C ILE A 281 -6.34 5.51 -23.76
N ARG A 282 -6.61 4.99 -22.55
CA ARG A 282 -5.62 4.96 -21.45
C ARG A 282 -4.39 4.13 -21.82
N ILE A 283 -4.59 2.92 -22.32
CA ILE A 283 -3.50 2.03 -22.74
C ILE A 283 -2.64 2.68 -23.85
N TYR A 284 -3.26 3.29 -24.86
CA TYR A 284 -2.50 3.98 -25.92
C TYR A 284 -1.73 5.21 -25.39
N LYS A 285 -2.29 5.95 -24.42
CA LYS A 285 -1.58 7.06 -23.77
C LYS A 285 -0.34 6.58 -23.02
N ASP A 286 -0.47 5.50 -22.25
CA ASP A 286 0.64 4.92 -21.48
C ASP A 286 1.75 4.38 -22.42
N GLN A 287 1.37 3.73 -23.53
CA GLN A 287 2.31 3.28 -24.58
C GLN A 287 3.06 4.44 -25.26
N ILE A 288 2.36 5.55 -25.57
CA ILE A 288 2.99 6.76 -26.13
C ILE A 288 3.99 7.36 -25.12
N GLN A 289 3.65 7.34 -23.82
CA GLN A 289 4.51 7.88 -22.77
C GLN A 289 5.79 7.03 -22.56
N ASP A 290 5.69 5.70 -22.57
CA ASP A 290 6.85 4.80 -22.54
C ASP A 290 7.76 5.00 -23.78
N LEU A 291 7.18 5.07 -24.98
CA LEU A 291 7.94 5.38 -26.20
C LEU A 291 8.65 6.74 -26.13
N HIS A 292 8.02 7.76 -25.53
CA HIS A 292 8.63 9.08 -25.33
C HIS A 292 9.81 9.04 -24.34
N ILE A 293 9.70 8.27 -23.25
CA ILE A 293 10.79 8.05 -22.29
C ILE A 293 11.98 7.36 -22.98
N ARG A 294 11.75 6.25 -23.67
CA ARG A 294 12.81 5.51 -24.39
C ARG A 294 13.48 6.36 -25.47
N LEU A 295 12.73 7.20 -26.18
CA LEU A 295 13.28 8.12 -27.18
C LEU A 295 14.21 9.17 -26.53
N LYS A 296 13.81 9.70 -25.36
CA LYS A 296 14.62 10.64 -24.58
C LYS A 296 15.91 10.00 -24.03
N GLU A 297 15.83 8.77 -23.55
CA GLU A 297 17.00 7.99 -23.09
C GLU A 297 17.98 7.72 -24.24
N ALA A 298 17.47 7.29 -25.41
CA ALA A 298 18.29 7.11 -26.61
C ALA A 298 18.96 8.41 -27.07
N ALA A 299 18.25 9.54 -27.04
CA ALA A 299 18.81 10.85 -27.37
C ALA A 299 19.95 11.27 -26.42
N THR A 300 19.85 10.94 -25.13
CA THR A 300 20.89 11.28 -24.13
C THR A 300 22.10 10.35 -24.12
N THR A 301 21.95 9.08 -24.51
CA THR A 301 23.01 8.06 -24.39
C THR A 301 23.88 7.92 -25.65
N VAL A 302 23.35 8.26 -26.84
CA VAL A 302 24.02 7.98 -28.12
C VAL A 302 24.81 9.19 -28.67
N PHE A 303 24.59 10.40 -28.16
CA PHE A 303 25.10 11.65 -28.77
C PHE A 303 25.98 12.53 -27.86
N GLN A 304 26.79 11.95 -26.96
CA GLN A 304 27.90 12.71 -26.37
C GLN A 304 29.09 12.79 -27.35
N PRO A 305 29.59 14.00 -27.70
CA PRO A 305 30.76 14.14 -28.55
C PRO A 305 32.02 13.62 -27.86
N VAL A 306 32.64 12.57 -28.42
CA VAL A 306 33.94 12.07 -27.95
C VAL A 306 35.02 13.10 -28.26
N ARG A 307 35.43 13.88 -27.25
CA ARG A 307 36.50 14.87 -27.38
C ARG A 307 37.87 14.21 -27.47
N PHE A 308 38.35 13.98 -28.68
CA PHE A 308 39.76 13.66 -28.91
C PHE A 308 40.64 14.89 -28.77
N SER A 309 41.42 14.96 -27.69
CA SER A 309 42.53 15.92 -27.56
C SER A 309 43.76 15.33 -28.26
N ILE A 310 43.94 15.67 -29.54
CA ILE A 310 45.15 15.30 -30.30
C ILE A 310 46.22 16.36 -30.01
N SER A 311 47.29 15.96 -29.31
CA SER A 311 48.44 16.83 -29.07
C SER A 311 49.21 17.07 -30.38
N SER A 312 49.51 18.33 -30.65
CA SER A 312 50.08 18.80 -31.90
C SER A 312 51.62 18.70 -31.93
N GLU A 313 52.16 17.51 -32.11
CA GLU A 313 53.59 17.31 -32.40
C GLU A 313 53.82 16.26 -33.51
N SER A 314 53.69 16.68 -34.77
CA SER A 314 54.45 16.16 -35.93
C SER A 314 54.06 16.90 -37.21
N GLU A 315 54.47 18.16 -37.33
CA GLU A 315 54.62 18.76 -38.66
C GLU A 315 55.84 18.12 -39.34
N ASN A 316 55.63 17.07 -40.14
CA ASN A 316 56.41 16.72 -41.35
C ASN A 316 56.05 15.32 -41.89
N SER A 317 54.85 15.18 -42.45
CA SER A 317 54.60 14.21 -43.54
C SER A 317 53.28 14.55 -44.23
N SER A 318 53.38 15.28 -45.34
CA SER A 318 52.26 15.52 -46.25
C SER A 318 51.90 14.24 -47.02
N SER A 319 51.28 13.27 -46.35
CA SER A 319 50.67 12.12 -47.01
C SER A 319 49.25 12.46 -47.46
N SER A 320 48.88 11.97 -48.65
CA SER A 320 47.51 12.09 -49.18
C SER A 320 46.45 11.53 -48.20
N GLU A 321 46.86 10.52 -47.43
CA GLU A 321 46.02 9.83 -46.44
C GLU A 321 45.62 10.73 -45.26
N PHE A 322 46.51 11.64 -44.79
CA PHE A 322 46.16 12.57 -43.72
C PHE A 322 45.13 13.61 -44.16
N ALA A 323 45.24 14.11 -45.40
CA ALA A 323 44.24 15.01 -45.98
C ALA A 323 42.89 14.31 -46.20
N SER A 324 42.90 13.05 -46.65
CA SER A 324 41.72 12.20 -46.77
C SER A 324 41.04 11.95 -45.41
N LEU A 325 41.82 11.57 -44.39
CA LEU A 325 41.32 11.36 -43.03
C LEU A 325 40.69 12.64 -42.45
N MET A 326 41.33 13.80 -42.64
CA MET A 326 40.80 15.08 -42.17
C MET A 326 39.53 15.51 -42.93
N SER A 327 39.40 15.14 -44.21
CA SER A 327 38.16 15.29 -44.97
C SER A 327 37.05 14.40 -44.41
N ASN A 328 37.35 13.13 -44.12
CA ASN A 328 36.39 12.18 -43.57
C ASN A 328 35.94 12.55 -42.15
N VAL A 329 36.83 13.09 -41.29
CA VAL A 329 36.48 13.63 -39.97
C VAL A 329 35.52 14.83 -40.10
N LYS A 330 35.79 15.76 -41.03
CA LYS A 330 34.89 16.90 -41.29
C LYS A 330 33.54 16.47 -41.88
N LEU A 331 33.53 15.43 -42.73
CA LEU A 331 32.30 14.84 -43.26
C LEU A 331 31.50 14.16 -42.14
N TYR A 332 32.16 13.40 -41.28
CA TYR A 332 31.56 12.73 -40.13
C TYR A 332 30.92 13.73 -39.16
N ASP A 333 31.63 14.81 -38.79
CA ASP A 333 31.12 15.87 -37.92
C ASP A 333 29.92 16.61 -38.53
N LYS A 334 30.00 16.97 -39.82
CA LYS A 334 28.88 17.60 -40.56
C LYS A 334 27.66 16.66 -40.66
N THR A 335 27.90 15.37 -40.85
CA THR A 335 26.84 14.34 -40.93
C THR A 335 26.21 14.10 -39.56
N LEU A 336 27.00 14.15 -38.48
CA LEU A 336 26.50 14.05 -37.10
C LEU A 336 25.62 15.24 -36.74
N LYS A 337 26.07 16.46 -37.08
CA LYS A 337 25.29 17.67 -36.87
C LYS A 337 23.95 17.62 -37.62
N HIS A 338 23.98 17.18 -38.89
CA HIS A 338 22.75 17.03 -39.67
C HIS A 338 21.82 15.94 -39.10
N LEU A 339 22.36 14.82 -38.64
CA LEU A 339 21.58 13.78 -37.96
C LEU A 339 20.92 14.31 -36.68
N ALA A 340 21.65 15.08 -35.86
CA ALA A 340 21.12 15.71 -34.66
C ALA A 340 20.02 16.75 -34.97
N GLU A 341 20.18 17.53 -36.04
CA GLU A 341 19.15 18.46 -36.54
C GLU A 341 17.88 17.70 -36.97
N LEU A 342 18.01 16.61 -37.72
CA LEU A 342 16.90 15.75 -38.15
C LEU A 342 16.17 15.08 -36.98
N LEU A 343 16.91 14.56 -35.99
CA LEU A 343 16.34 13.94 -34.80
C LEU A 343 15.66 14.97 -33.89
N ASN A 344 16.20 16.18 -33.77
CA ASN A 344 15.54 17.28 -33.07
C ASN A 344 14.26 17.73 -33.80
N ALA A 345 14.29 17.84 -35.13
CA ALA A 345 13.11 18.16 -35.94
C ALA A 345 12.02 17.08 -35.85
N LEU A 346 12.39 15.81 -35.80
CA LEU A 346 11.46 14.70 -35.55
C LEU A 346 10.85 14.81 -34.15
N THR A 347 11.68 15.01 -33.12
CA THR A 347 11.25 15.00 -31.71
C THR A 347 10.35 16.20 -31.36
N HIS A 348 10.81 17.42 -31.66
CA HIS A 348 10.06 18.66 -31.35
C HIS A 348 8.87 18.81 -32.32
N GLY A 349 9.06 18.56 -33.62
CA GLY A 349 8.00 18.65 -34.61
C GLY A 349 6.86 17.66 -34.36
N MET A 350 7.14 16.44 -33.88
CA MET A 350 6.08 15.53 -33.44
C MET A 350 5.38 16.03 -32.17
N SER A 351 6.11 16.62 -31.22
CA SER A 351 5.52 17.13 -29.97
C SER A 351 4.57 18.31 -30.23
N ASP A 352 5.02 19.33 -30.96
CA ASP A 352 4.21 20.51 -31.29
C ASP A 352 2.95 20.12 -32.08
N SER A 353 3.09 19.18 -33.02
CA SER A 353 1.96 18.71 -33.82
C SER A 353 1.00 17.84 -33.00
N LEU A 354 1.49 17.02 -32.06
CA LEU A 354 0.64 16.29 -31.12
C LEU A 354 -0.18 17.25 -30.23
N VAL A 355 0.43 18.32 -29.72
CA VAL A 355 -0.28 19.39 -28.99
C VAL A 355 -1.36 20.01 -29.87
N GLN A 356 -1.08 20.28 -31.16
CA GLN A 356 -2.08 20.80 -32.10
C GLN A 356 -3.25 19.82 -32.31
N THR A 357 -2.98 18.51 -32.46
CA THR A 357 -4.02 17.48 -32.56
C THR A 357 -4.85 17.37 -31.28
N LEU A 358 -4.22 17.43 -30.10
CA LEU A 358 -4.91 17.43 -28.81
C LEU A 358 -5.80 18.67 -28.61
N GLY A 359 -5.39 19.83 -29.13
CA GLY A 359 -6.22 21.03 -29.17
C GLY A 359 -7.50 20.84 -30.00
N LEU A 360 -7.39 20.23 -31.19
CA LEU A 360 -8.55 19.88 -32.03
C LEU A 360 -9.45 18.82 -31.39
N ILE A 361 -8.87 17.82 -30.70
CA ILE A 361 -9.65 16.82 -29.95
C ILE A 361 -10.41 17.49 -28.79
N SER A 362 -9.80 18.46 -28.12
CA SER A 362 -10.43 19.20 -27.02
C SER A 362 -11.62 20.04 -27.52
N SER A 363 -11.48 20.73 -28.67
CA SER A 363 -12.59 21.49 -29.26
C SER A 363 -13.76 20.59 -29.71
N LEU A 364 -13.50 19.36 -30.15
CA LEU A 364 -14.55 18.35 -30.38
C LEU A 364 -15.21 17.87 -29.08
N HIS A 365 -14.48 17.84 -27.96
CA HIS A 365 -15.01 17.40 -26.66
C HIS A 365 -15.93 18.44 -26.02
N ASP A 366 -15.68 19.73 -26.25
CA ASP A 366 -16.50 20.85 -25.79
C ASP A 366 -17.84 20.99 -26.55
N TYR A 367 -18.03 20.25 -27.66
CA TYR A 367 -19.27 20.24 -28.41
C TYR A 367 -20.41 19.56 -27.64
N LYS A 368 -21.30 20.39 -27.06
CA LYS A 368 -22.57 19.95 -26.51
C LYS A 368 -23.53 19.53 -27.63
N LEU A 369 -24.07 18.31 -27.53
CA LEU A 369 -25.02 17.69 -28.48
C LEU A 369 -26.23 18.56 -28.85
N GLU A 370 -26.61 19.52 -27.99
CA GLU A 370 -27.74 20.43 -28.19
C GLU A 370 -27.42 21.66 -29.08
N ARG A 371 -26.14 21.89 -29.43
CA ARG A 371 -25.68 23.16 -30.05
C ARG A 371 -24.91 23.01 -31.36
N VAL A 372 -24.74 21.79 -31.84
CA VAL A 372 -23.77 21.46 -32.91
C VAL A 372 -24.41 20.49 -33.89
N THR A 373 -24.31 20.74 -35.19
CA THR A 373 -24.84 19.82 -36.21
C THR A 373 -23.88 18.64 -36.42
N ALA A 374 -24.42 17.51 -36.90
CA ALA A 374 -23.60 16.34 -37.25
C ALA A 374 -22.52 16.69 -38.28
N GLU A 375 -22.81 17.62 -39.19
CA GLU A 375 -21.94 18.14 -40.23
C GLU A 375 -20.76 18.94 -39.65
N GLN A 376 -20.99 19.75 -38.62
CA GLN A 376 -19.93 20.49 -37.90
C GLN A 376 -19.00 19.55 -37.14
N PHE A 377 -19.56 18.53 -36.46
CA PHE A 377 -18.76 17.51 -35.78
C PHE A 377 -17.94 16.67 -36.77
N LYS A 378 -18.55 16.30 -37.90
CA LYS A 378 -17.88 15.57 -39.01
C LYS A 378 -16.78 16.39 -39.68
N ALA A 379 -16.95 17.71 -39.80
CA ALA A 379 -15.91 18.61 -40.29
C ALA A 379 -14.68 18.60 -39.35
N GLY A 380 -14.87 18.75 -38.04
CA GLY A 380 -13.77 18.68 -37.06
C GLY A 380 -13.06 17.32 -37.02
N LEU A 381 -13.79 16.21 -37.15
CA LEU A 381 -13.17 14.88 -37.33
C LEU A 381 -12.35 14.77 -38.62
N THR A 382 -12.79 15.41 -39.70
CA THR A 382 -12.07 15.43 -40.99
C THR A 382 -10.78 16.24 -40.88
N GLU A 383 -10.82 17.37 -40.16
CA GLU A 383 -9.65 18.21 -39.88
C GLU A 383 -8.59 17.47 -39.05
N ILE A 384 -9.00 16.77 -37.98
CA ILE A 384 -8.09 15.91 -37.20
C ILE A 384 -7.47 14.82 -38.07
N LYS A 385 -8.28 14.14 -38.89
CA LYS A 385 -7.79 13.10 -39.79
C LYS A 385 -6.72 13.66 -40.74
N GLN A 386 -6.99 14.79 -41.38
CA GLN A 386 -6.06 15.44 -42.31
C GLN A 386 -4.76 15.88 -41.61
N GLN A 387 -4.86 16.38 -40.38
CA GLN A 387 -3.70 16.75 -39.56
C GLN A 387 -2.85 15.52 -39.19
N MET A 388 -3.47 14.39 -38.81
CA MET A 388 -2.75 13.14 -38.53
C MET A 388 -2.09 12.53 -39.78
N GLU A 389 -2.74 12.59 -40.95
CA GLU A 389 -2.15 12.14 -42.22
C GLU A 389 -0.91 12.99 -42.59
N LYS A 390 -0.98 14.31 -42.40
CA LYS A 390 0.15 15.24 -42.59
C LYS A 390 1.30 14.98 -41.62
N GLN A 391 1.00 14.71 -40.35
CA GLN A 391 2.00 14.33 -39.33
C GLN A 391 2.72 13.04 -39.72
N HIS A 392 1.96 12.00 -40.06
CA HIS A 392 2.51 10.70 -40.45
C HIS A 392 3.41 10.80 -41.70
N SER A 393 2.99 11.55 -42.72
CA SER A 393 3.79 11.83 -43.92
C SER A 393 5.11 12.54 -43.58
N THR A 394 5.06 13.56 -42.72
CA THR A 394 6.24 14.33 -42.30
C THR A 394 7.22 13.45 -41.50
N ALA A 395 6.71 12.62 -40.58
CA ALA A 395 7.51 11.69 -39.79
C ALA A 395 8.20 10.64 -40.68
N LEU A 396 7.48 10.04 -41.64
CA LEU A 396 8.07 9.09 -42.59
C LEU A 396 9.18 9.71 -43.44
N ASN A 397 9.00 10.94 -43.92
CA ASN A 397 10.05 11.65 -44.66
C ASN A 397 11.31 11.84 -43.81
N ASN A 398 11.15 12.31 -42.57
CA ASN A 398 12.28 12.55 -41.65
C ASN A 398 12.99 11.24 -41.28
N ILE A 399 12.24 10.14 -41.06
CA ILE A 399 12.81 8.80 -40.84
C ILE A 399 13.59 8.31 -42.07
N GLY A 400 13.10 8.61 -43.29
CA GLY A 400 13.82 8.35 -44.54
C GLY A 400 15.16 9.09 -44.61
N GLN A 401 15.18 10.38 -44.25
CA GLN A 401 16.40 11.19 -44.21
C GLN A 401 17.38 10.73 -43.13
N VAL A 402 16.91 10.35 -41.95
CA VAL A 402 17.72 9.72 -40.89
C VAL A 402 18.36 8.41 -41.38
N ARG A 403 17.60 7.53 -42.04
CA ARG A 403 18.14 6.28 -42.62
C ARG A 403 19.20 6.55 -43.69
N GLY A 404 18.97 7.51 -44.58
CA GLY A 404 19.97 7.93 -45.57
C GLY A 404 21.26 8.44 -44.92
N THR A 405 21.12 9.23 -43.85
CA THR A 405 22.25 9.78 -43.08
C THR A 405 23.04 8.68 -42.35
N LEU A 406 22.36 7.68 -41.79
CA LEU A 406 23.00 6.51 -41.16
C LEU A 406 23.75 5.63 -42.19
N SER A 407 23.25 5.51 -43.41
CA SER A 407 23.94 4.78 -44.50
C SER A 407 25.27 5.44 -44.89
N ILE A 408 25.38 6.78 -44.81
CA ILE A 408 26.64 7.51 -45.03
C ILE A 408 27.67 7.14 -43.96
N PHE A 409 27.27 7.06 -42.68
CA PHE A 409 28.16 6.60 -41.61
C PHE A 409 28.64 5.17 -41.81
N GLU A 410 27.74 4.26 -42.18
CA GLU A 410 28.09 2.85 -42.46
C GLU A 410 29.14 2.73 -43.58
N GLY A 411 29.02 3.56 -44.63
CA GLY A 411 30.04 3.70 -45.67
C GLY A 411 31.41 4.12 -45.13
N ILE A 412 31.47 5.22 -44.36
CA ILE A 412 32.71 5.75 -43.77
C ILE A 412 33.37 4.70 -42.84
N PHE A 413 32.59 4.02 -42.01
CA PHE A 413 33.10 2.96 -41.12
C PHE A 413 33.65 1.76 -41.91
N LYS A 414 33.00 1.38 -43.02
CA LYS A 414 33.45 0.28 -43.88
C LYS A 414 34.78 0.61 -44.57
N GLU A 415 34.93 1.82 -45.11
CA GLU A 415 36.19 2.30 -45.70
C GLU A 415 37.32 2.30 -44.66
N TYR A 416 37.07 2.84 -43.46
CA TYR A 416 38.07 2.85 -42.38
C TYR A 416 38.45 1.43 -41.91
N SER A 417 37.50 0.49 -41.87
CA SER A 417 37.77 -0.92 -41.55
C SER A 417 38.64 -1.60 -42.60
N GLU A 418 38.50 -1.26 -43.89
CA GLU A 418 39.39 -1.79 -44.94
C GLU A 418 40.81 -1.22 -44.88
N VAL A 419 40.97 0.05 -44.51
CA VAL A 419 42.29 0.67 -44.28
C VAL A 419 43.00 -0.02 -43.11
N LEU A 420 42.29 -0.21 -41.98
CA LEU A 420 42.84 -0.93 -40.82
C LEU A 420 43.25 -2.37 -41.16
N LYS A 421 42.47 -3.10 -41.97
CA LYS A 421 42.82 -4.47 -42.40
C LYS A 421 44.08 -4.52 -43.28
N LYS A 422 44.35 -3.50 -44.08
CA LYS A 422 45.55 -3.42 -44.93
C LYS A 422 46.83 -3.13 -44.13
N ALA A 423 46.72 -2.45 -42.99
CA ALA A 423 47.84 -2.09 -42.12
C ALA A 423 48.41 -3.26 -41.27
N VAL A 424 47.74 -4.42 -41.21
CA VAL A 424 48.07 -5.53 -40.28
C VAL A 424 48.73 -6.72 -41.01
N SER A 425 49.63 -6.46 -41.96
CA SER A 425 50.50 -7.49 -42.56
C SER A 425 51.89 -7.51 -41.88
N PRO A 426 52.51 -8.69 -41.66
CA PRO A 426 53.55 -8.82 -40.64
C PRO A 426 54.97 -8.47 -41.12
N MET A 427 55.64 -7.55 -40.41
CA MET A 427 57.11 -7.38 -40.48
C MET A 427 57.84 -8.35 -39.51
N PRO A 428 59.09 -8.77 -39.80
CA PRO A 428 59.78 -9.81 -39.03
C PRO A 428 60.50 -9.30 -37.76
N ARG A 429 60.76 -10.27 -36.86
CA ARG A 429 61.27 -10.14 -35.48
C ARG A 429 62.60 -9.39 -35.33
N VAL A 430 62.72 -8.61 -34.23
CA VAL A 430 64.00 -8.24 -33.59
C VAL A 430 63.87 -8.33 -32.06
N GLU A 431 64.77 -9.12 -31.46
CA GLU A 431 65.39 -9.11 -30.10
C GLU A 431 64.58 -8.98 -28.78
N ARG A 432 65.13 -9.62 -27.73
CA ARG A 432 64.64 -9.57 -26.35
C ARG A 432 64.97 -8.22 -25.72
N ALA A 433 63.93 -7.50 -25.31
CA ALA A 433 63.99 -6.23 -24.56
C ALA A 433 63.19 -6.34 -23.24
N PRO A 434 63.17 -5.32 -22.35
CA PRO A 434 62.47 -5.34 -21.06
C PRO A 434 60.95 -5.60 -21.11
N ASN A 435 60.38 -5.61 -22.32
CA ASN A 435 58.98 -5.91 -22.59
C ASN A 435 58.50 -7.27 -22.07
N VAL A 436 59.38 -8.25 -21.80
CA VAL A 436 58.93 -9.55 -21.26
C VAL A 436 58.41 -9.41 -19.82
N GLU A 437 59.09 -8.65 -18.96
CA GLU A 437 58.63 -8.42 -17.58
C GLU A 437 57.39 -7.53 -17.55
N ALA A 438 57.33 -6.50 -18.41
CA ALA A 438 56.13 -5.67 -18.57
C ALA A 438 54.93 -6.49 -19.10
N LEU A 439 55.16 -7.42 -20.03
CA LEU A 439 54.12 -8.32 -20.55
C LEU A 439 53.68 -9.34 -19.50
N THR A 440 54.61 -9.91 -18.71
CA THR A 440 54.28 -10.79 -17.58
C THR A 440 53.47 -10.03 -16.52
N ALA A 441 53.86 -8.80 -16.17
CA ALA A 441 53.10 -7.96 -15.24
C ALA A 441 51.69 -7.63 -15.79
N ALA A 442 51.57 -7.31 -17.07
CA ALA A 442 50.28 -7.07 -17.73
C ALA A 442 49.40 -8.35 -17.77
N LEU A 443 49.99 -9.52 -17.99
CA LEU A 443 49.27 -10.81 -17.96
C LEU A 443 48.82 -11.16 -16.53
N VAL A 444 49.63 -10.88 -15.50
CA VAL A 444 49.25 -11.09 -14.10
C VAL A 444 48.14 -10.12 -13.69
N ALA A 445 48.25 -8.83 -14.04
CA ALA A 445 47.21 -7.83 -13.77
C ALA A 445 45.88 -8.21 -14.46
N ARG A 446 45.93 -8.65 -15.72
CA ARG A 446 44.75 -9.15 -16.45
C ARG A 446 44.19 -10.45 -15.86
N GLY A 447 45.04 -11.29 -15.29
CA GLY A 447 44.62 -12.49 -14.54
C GLY A 447 43.87 -12.14 -13.24
N GLN A 448 44.34 -11.12 -12.52
CA GLN A 448 43.66 -10.58 -11.34
C GLN A 448 42.33 -9.91 -11.70
N GLU A 449 42.29 -9.14 -12.80
CA GLU A 449 41.07 -8.54 -13.35
C GLU A 449 40.04 -9.61 -13.75
N LEU A 450 40.45 -10.68 -14.43
CA LEU A 450 39.57 -11.81 -14.77
C LEU A 450 39.04 -12.52 -13.52
N ALA A 451 39.85 -12.70 -12.47
CA ALA A 451 39.40 -13.29 -11.21
C ALA A 451 38.38 -12.39 -10.48
N ALA A 452 38.60 -11.07 -10.48
CA ALA A 452 37.66 -10.10 -9.92
C ALA A 452 36.33 -10.09 -10.69
N LEU A 453 36.37 -10.09 -12.03
CA LEU A 453 35.18 -10.17 -12.88
C LEU A 453 34.43 -11.50 -12.71
N GLN A 454 35.12 -12.62 -12.49
CA GLN A 454 34.48 -13.91 -12.17
C GLN A 454 33.77 -13.90 -10.81
N ALA A 455 34.39 -13.30 -9.78
CA ALA A 455 33.75 -13.13 -8.48
C ALA A 455 32.52 -12.22 -8.55
N GLU A 456 32.60 -11.13 -9.33
CA GLU A 456 31.48 -10.21 -9.54
C GLU A 456 30.35 -10.85 -10.35
N LEU A 457 30.65 -11.66 -11.37
CA LEU A 457 29.64 -12.46 -12.08
C LEU A 457 28.96 -13.50 -11.19
N ALA A 458 29.68 -14.12 -10.24
CA ALA A 458 29.08 -15.01 -9.26
C ALA A 458 28.15 -14.25 -8.29
N ARG A 459 28.57 -13.06 -7.84
CA ARG A 459 27.77 -12.16 -6.99
C ARG A 459 26.48 -11.71 -7.70
N LEU A 460 26.57 -11.30 -8.97
CA LEU A 460 25.43 -10.88 -9.78
C LEU A 460 24.45 -12.02 -10.07
N ARG A 461 24.93 -13.26 -10.23
CA ARG A 461 24.06 -14.45 -10.36
C ARG A 461 23.26 -14.70 -9.08
N GLY A 462 23.88 -14.62 -7.90
CA GLY A 462 23.13 -14.74 -6.64
C GLY A 462 22.02 -13.69 -6.49
N GLN A 463 22.27 -12.45 -6.95
CA GLN A 463 21.23 -11.41 -6.98
C GLN A 463 20.12 -11.66 -8.01
N GLN A 464 20.41 -12.40 -9.09
CA GLN A 464 19.37 -12.83 -10.03
C GLN A 464 18.44 -13.85 -9.35
N ASP A 465 18.99 -14.83 -8.64
CA ASP A 465 18.21 -15.87 -7.94
C ASP A 465 17.28 -15.23 -6.87
N ASP A 466 17.78 -14.28 -6.08
CA ASP A 466 16.97 -13.49 -5.13
C ASP A 466 15.85 -12.71 -5.84
N THR A 467 16.13 -12.14 -7.03
CA THR A 467 15.14 -11.40 -7.83
C THR A 467 14.04 -12.32 -8.38
N GLU A 468 14.36 -13.57 -8.71
CA GLU A 468 13.39 -14.57 -9.15
C GLU A 468 12.50 -15.04 -7.98
N LEU A 469 13.08 -15.23 -6.79
CA LEU A 469 12.31 -15.52 -5.57
C LEU A 469 11.35 -14.39 -5.19
N LEU A 470 11.81 -13.14 -5.24
CA LEU A 470 11.00 -11.95 -4.96
C LEU A 470 9.83 -11.80 -5.95
N LYS A 471 10.04 -12.12 -7.24
CA LYS A 471 8.96 -12.16 -8.24
C LYS A 471 7.92 -13.23 -7.92
N ALA A 472 8.36 -14.44 -7.61
CA ALA A 472 7.44 -15.53 -7.24
C ALA A 472 6.61 -15.19 -5.98
N GLN A 473 7.19 -14.51 -4.99
CA GLN A 473 6.46 -14.00 -3.82
C GLN A 473 5.45 -12.92 -4.20
N MET A 474 5.81 -12.00 -5.12
CA MET A 474 4.90 -10.97 -5.63
C MET A 474 3.70 -11.55 -6.39
N ASP A 475 3.94 -12.56 -7.23
CA ASP A 475 2.88 -13.24 -8.00
C ASP A 475 1.93 -14.02 -7.08
N LEU A 476 2.46 -14.64 -6.02
CA LEU A 476 1.64 -15.34 -5.02
C LEU A 476 0.76 -14.38 -4.22
N TYR A 477 1.30 -13.26 -3.74
CA TYR A 477 0.50 -12.22 -3.07
C TYR A 477 -0.53 -11.57 -4.00
N LYS A 478 -0.22 -11.43 -5.30
CA LYS A 478 -1.19 -10.95 -6.28
C LYS A 478 -2.34 -11.95 -6.47
N SER A 479 -2.05 -13.24 -6.58
CA SER A 479 -3.05 -14.31 -6.66
C SER A 479 -3.95 -14.34 -5.42
N ASP A 480 -3.37 -14.27 -4.21
CA ASP A 480 -4.13 -14.25 -2.96
C ASP A 480 -5.03 -13.01 -2.86
N PHE A 481 -4.53 -11.84 -3.28
CA PHE A 481 -5.31 -10.60 -3.32
C PHE A 481 -6.47 -10.67 -4.32
N GLU A 482 -6.25 -11.26 -5.51
CA GLU A 482 -7.30 -11.43 -6.52
C GLU A 482 -8.39 -12.39 -6.04
N ALA A 483 -8.02 -13.49 -5.37
CA ALA A 483 -8.97 -14.44 -4.77
C ALA A 483 -9.80 -13.83 -3.61
N GLU A 484 -9.15 -13.09 -2.69
CA GLU A 484 -9.84 -12.36 -1.61
C GLU A 484 -10.78 -11.29 -2.18
N ARG A 485 -10.39 -10.61 -3.26
CA ARG A 485 -11.23 -9.62 -3.95
C ARG A 485 -12.47 -10.27 -4.59
N GLU A 486 -12.32 -11.39 -5.28
CA GLU A 486 -13.46 -12.12 -5.87
C GLU A 486 -14.43 -12.61 -4.78
N SER A 487 -13.89 -13.19 -3.69
CA SER A 487 -14.66 -13.58 -2.51
C SER A 487 -15.47 -12.41 -1.93
N ARG A 488 -14.85 -11.24 -1.73
CA ARG A 488 -15.53 -10.02 -1.27
C ARG A 488 -16.59 -9.52 -2.24
N GLN A 489 -16.32 -9.55 -3.54
CA GLN A 489 -17.30 -9.14 -4.55
C GLN A 489 -18.54 -10.04 -4.55
N LYS A 490 -18.35 -11.35 -4.34
CA LYS A 490 -19.44 -12.32 -4.19
C LYS A 490 -20.25 -12.08 -2.90
N MET A 491 -19.59 -11.86 -1.76
CA MET A 491 -20.29 -11.51 -0.51
C MET A 491 -21.06 -10.19 -0.64
N ALA A 492 -20.55 -9.22 -1.39
CA ALA A 492 -21.23 -7.95 -1.63
C ALA A 492 -22.51 -8.12 -2.47
N SER A 493 -22.49 -8.95 -3.52
CA SER A 493 -23.70 -9.21 -4.32
C SER A 493 -24.73 -10.07 -3.57
N GLU A 494 -24.29 -11.06 -2.79
CA GLU A 494 -25.17 -11.82 -1.89
C GLU A 494 -25.84 -10.89 -0.85
N LYS A 495 -25.11 -9.93 -0.28
CA LYS A 495 -25.66 -8.90 0.62
C LYS A 495 -26.70 -8.02 -0.09
N GLU A 496 -26.43 -7.57 -1.32
CA GLU A 496 -27.36 -6.73 -2.09
C GLU A 496 -28.67 -7.46 -2.45
N ASN A 497 -28.57 -8.75 -2.80
CA ASN A 497 -29.72 -9.62 -3.04
C ASN A 497 -30.59 -9.73 -1.78
N LEU A 498 -29.99 -10.11 -0.64
CA LEU A 498 -30.70 -10.23 0.64
C LEU A 498 -31.33 -8.89 1.08
N GLN A 499 -30.65 -7.76 0.86
CA GLN A 499 -31.20 -6.43 1.16
C GLN A 499 -32.40 -6.09 0.26
N THR A 500 -32.39 -6.55 -0.99
CA THR A 500 -33.49 -6.38 -1.96
C THR A 500 -34.70 -7.26 -1.61
N ASP A 501 -34.45 -8.50 -1.18
CA ASP A 501 -35.50 -9.40 -0.67
C ASP A 501 -36.17 -8.80 0.58
N VAL A 502 -35.38 -8.29 1.53
CA VAL A 502 -35.90 -7.61 2.74
C VAL A 502 -36.75 -6.39 2.37
N ARG A 503 -36.31 -5.53 1.44
CA ARG A 503 -37.12 -4.39 0.95
C ARG A 503 -38.43 -4.86 0.31
N THR A 504 -38.39 -5.93 -0.47
CA THR A 504 -39.57 -6.49 -1.16
C THR A 504 -40.58 -7.06 -0.15
N LEU A 505 -40.11 -7.79 0.86
CA LEU A 505 -40.93 -8.29 1.96
C LEU A 505 -41.53 -7.14 2.80
N GLN A 506 -40.75 -6.10 3.10
CA GLN A 506 -41.23 -4.91 3.79
C GLN A 506 -42.32 -4.18 3.00
N LYS A 507 -42.13 -3.97 1.69
CA LYS A 507 -43.15 -3.35 0.83
C LYS A 507 -44.43 -4.18 0.81
N ARG A 508 -44.34 -5.50 0.64
CA ARG A 508 -45.50 -6.41 0.68
C ARG A 508 -46.23 -6.35 2.03
N ASN A 509 -45.49 -6.21 3.12
CA ASN A 509 -46.07 -6.08 4.46
C ASN A 509 -46.79 -4.72 4.63
N GLN A 510 -46.23 -3.63 4.09
CA GLN A 510 -46.91 -2.33 4.01
C GLN A 510 -48.17 -2.38 3.12
N GLU A 511 -48.13 -3.02 1.96
CA GLU A 511 -49.29 -3.21 1.08
C GLU A 511 -50.42 -3.98 1.79
N LEU A 512 -50.09 -5.06 2.50
CA LEU A 512 -51.05 -5.81 3.33
C LEU A 512 -51.61 -4.96 4.49
N THR A 513 -50.76 -4.16 5.14
CA THR A 513 -51.18 -3.22 6.20
C THR A 513 -52.11 -2.14 5.64
N GLN A 514 -51.84 -1.65 4.42
CA GLN A 514 -52.66 -0.65 3.75
C GLN A 514 -54.00 -1.24 3.27
N GLN A 515 -54.02 -2.48 2.78
CA GLN A 515 -55.25 -3.22 2.47
C GLN A 515 -56.10 -3.43 3.73
N LEU A 516 -55.50 -3.75 4.88
CA LEU A 516 -56.21 -3.80 6.16
C LEU A 516 -56.80 -2.43 6.53
N GLU A 517 -56.04 -1.35 6.41
CA GLU A 517 -56.51 0.03 6.66
C GLU A 517 -57.55 0.52 5.62
N GLU A 518 -57.61 -0.07 4.43
CA GLU A 518 -58.66 0.18 3.46
C GLU A 518 -59.94 -0.59 3.81
N VAL A 519 -59.81 -1.85 4.27
CA VAL A 519 -60.91 -2.61 4.90
C VAL A 519 -61.45 -1.89 6.14
N ARG A 520 -60.61 -1.16 6.91
CA ARG A 520 -61.06 -0.25 8.01
C ARG A 520 -62.07 0.78 7.56
N LYS A 521 -61.86 1.36 6.39
CA LYS A 521 -62.65 2.46 5.86
C LYS A 521 -63.91 1.95 5.19
N ILE A 522 -63.81 0.83 4.46
CA ILE A 522 -64.93 0.24 3.71
C ILE A 522 -65.89 -0.52 4.63
N ASN A 523 -65.39 -1.31 5.58
CA ASN A 523 -66.20 -1.99 6.59
C ASN A 523 -65.67 -1.74 8.01
N PRO A 524 -66.00 -0.57 8.60
CA PRO A 524 -65.55 -0.22 9.94
C PRO A 524 -66.05 -1.16 11.04
N SER A 525 -67.14 -1.92 10.82
CA SER A 525 -67.58 -2.98 11.73
C SER A 525 -66.66 -4.20 11.67
N VAL A 526 -66.42 -4.76 10.48
CA VAL A 526 -65.51 -5.90 10.25
C VAL A 526 -64.12 -5.59 10.78
N TYR A 527 -63.61 -4.39 10.50
CA TYR A 527 -62.31 -3.97 11.01
C TYR A 527 -62.33 -3.62 12.51
N ARG A 528 -63.42 -3.10 13.10
CA ARG A 528 -63.49 -2.95 14.56
C ARG A 528 -63.58 -4.30 15.26
N SER A 529 -64.29 -5.27 14.72
CA SER A 529 -64.26 -6.66 15.19
C SER A 529 -62.85 -7.25 15.09
N ALA A 530 -62.08 -6.85 14.08
CA ALA A 530 -60.66 -7.15 14.03
C ALA A 530 -59.83 -6.37 15.07
N THR A 531 -60.08 -5.08 15.31
CA THR A 531 -59.10 -4.20 16.00
C THR A 531 -59.54 -3.58 17.33
N SER A 532 -60.69 -3.97 17.87
CA SER A 532 -61.22 -3.40 19.14
C SER A 532 -61.40 -4.38 20.29
N SER A 533 -61.25 -5.69 20.05
CA SER A 533 -61.42 -6.72 21.08
C SER A 533 -60.12 -7.07 21.83
N SER A 534 -59.48 -6.08 22.45
CA SER A 534 -58.29 -6.30 23.30
C SER A 534 -58.14 -5.25 24.40
N ARG A 535 -59.02 -5.31 25.40
CA ARG A 535 -58.87 -4.56 26.67
C ARG A 535 -59.35 -5.36 27.89
N SER A 536 -59.02 -6.65 27.96
CA SER A 536 -59.26 -7.45 29.17
C SER A 536 -58.47 -8.77 29.26
N SER A 537 -57.49 -8.79 30.17
CA SER A 537 -57.34 -9.80 31.22
C SER A 537 -57.05 -11.29 30.90
N THR A 538 -55.84 -11.72 31.29
CA THR A 538 -55.50 -12.94 32.07
C THR A 538 -55.76 -14.37 31.56
N SER A 539 -54.63 -15.07 31.35
CA SER A 539 -54.19 -16.28 32.09
C SER A 539 -54.46 -17.70 31.54
N ARG A 540 -53.44 -18.56 31.72
CA ARG A 540 -53.41 -20.05 31.71
C ARG A 540 -53.74 -20.73 30.36
N GLY A 541 -53.05 -21.77 29.89
CA GLY A 541 -51.84 -22.48 30.35
C GLY A 541 -51.82 -23.95 29.88
N SER A 542 -50.64 -24.61 29.83
CA SER A 542 -50.43 -26.08 29.66
C SER A 542 -50.80 -26.69 28.27
N THR A 543 -50.21 -27.79 27.73
CA THR A 543 -49.22 -28.78 28.25
C THR A 543 -48.53 -29.59 27.12
N SER A 544 -47.27 -30.01 27.33
CA SER A 544 -46.65 -31.31 26.86
C SER A 544 -46.43 -31.50 25.32
N THR A 545 -45.51 -32.31 24.76
CA THR A 545 -44.35 -33.17 25.11
C THR A 545 -43.34 -33.07 23.92
N VAL A 546 -42.03 -33.39 23.95
CA VAL A 546 -41.31 -34.69 24.09
C VAL A 546 -39.81 -34.40 24.32
N ARG A 547 -39.03 -35.41 24.73
CA ARG A 547 -37.68 -35.34 25.33
C ARG A 547 -36.62 -36.08 24.51
N THR A 548 -35.49 -35.42 24.21
CA THR A 548 -34.18 -36.07 23.96
C THR A 548 -33.01 -35.21 24.45
N THR A 549 -32.03 -35.84 25.09
CA THR A 549 -30.76 -35.25 25.57
C THR A 549 -29.59 -35.89 24.83
N PRO A 550 -28.40 -35.27 24.79
CA PRO A 550 -27.32 -35.89 25.57
C PRO A 550 -26.36 -34.92 26.32
N THR A 551 -26.15 -35.28 27.59
CA THR A 551 -24.89 -35.23 28.40
C THR A 551 -23.69 -34.36 28.00
N ARG A 552 -23.31 -33.49 28.95
CA ARG A 552 -21.97 -32.95 29.22
C ARG A 552 -21.10 -33.95 30.01
N PRO A 553 -19.76 -33.92 29.85
CA PRO A 553 -18.81 -34.30 30.91
C PRO A 553 -17.86 -33.16 31.32
N ALA A 554 -17.28 -33.26 32.52
CA ALA A 554 -16.18 -32.48 33.11
C ALA A 554 -15.70 -33.24 34.38
N PRO A 555 -14.59 -32.90 35.09
CA PRO A 555 -13.48 -31.97 34.80
C PRO A 555 -12.07 -32.61 35.00
N ALA A 556 -10.98 -31.82 34.86
CA ALA A 556 -9.68 -32.11 35.51
C ALA A 556 -8.83 -30.82 35.72
N GLN A 557 -8.13 -30.73 36.86
CA GLN A 557 -6.98 -29.84 37.15
C GLN A 557 -5.80 -30.70 37.65
N PRO A 558 -4.55 -30.21 37.69
CA PRO A 558 -4.01 -29.48 38.88
C PRO A 558 -3.35 -28.13 38.49
N ALA A 559 -3.48 -27.04 39.27
CA ALA A 559 -2.71 -26.66 40.48
C ALA A 559 -1.19 -26.48 40.22
N THR A 560 -0.62 -25.25 40.28
CA THR A 560 0.00 -24.59 41.47
C THR A 560 0.78 -23.32 40.97
N THR A 561 1.19 -22.27 41.72
CA THR A 561 0.96 -21.74 43.09
C THR A 561 1.45 -20.28 43.21
N GLY A 562 0.73 -19.40 43.94
CA GLY A 562 1.24 -18.12 44.47
C GLY A 562 1.23 -16.90 43.50
N ASN A 563 1.12 -15.64 43.94
CA ASN A 563 1.01 -15.15 45.32
C ASN A 563 0.25 -13.80 45.41
N MET A 564 -0.26 -13.46 46.60
CA MET A 564 -1.03 -12.24 46.85
C MET A 564 -0.19 -10.96 46.93
N VAL A 565 -0.66 -9.83 46.39
CA VAL A 565 -0.53 -8.52 47.05
C VAL A 565 -1.81 -7.68 46.88
N ARG A 566 -2.50 -7.41 47.99
CA ARG A 566 -3.47 -6.30 48.07
C ARG A 566 -2.71 -4.97 48.11
N LYS A 567 -3.10 -3.99 47.30
CA LYS A 567 -2.91 -2.58 47.69
C LYS A 567 -4.15 -1.73 47.40
N LYS A 568 -4.86 -1.43 48.48
CA LYS A 568 -6.04 -0.59 48.55
C LYS A 568 -5.58 0.86 48.71
N LYS A 569 -5.95 1.76 47.79
CA LYS A 569 -5.93 3.21 48.08
C LYS A 569 -7.27 3.81 47.65
N LYS A 570 -7.90 4.49 48.60
CA LYS A 570 -9.21 5.16 48.52
C LYS A 570 -8.95 6.64 48.77
N LEU A 571 -9.75 7.52 48.14
CA LEU A 571 -9.95 8.98 48.29
C LEU A 571 -10.12 9.55 46.86
N SER A 572 -11.10 10.40 46.54
CA SER A 572 -12.24 10.93 47.31
C SER A 572 -13.29 11.53 46.36
N ASP A 573 -14.53 11.67 46.84
CA ASP A 573 -15.66 12.37 46.19
C ASP A 573 -15.31 13.87 45.88
N THR A 574 -15.95 14.62 44.97
CA THR A 574 -17.41 14.90 44.82
C THR A 574 -17.79 15.42 43.41
N PRO A 575 -19.10 15.51 43.07
CA PRO A 575 -19.59 15.86 41.72
C PRO A 575 -20.10 17.31 41.57
N GLU A 576 -20.13 17.85 40.34
CA GLU A 576 -21.03 18.94 39.92
C GLU A 576 -21.53 18.74 38.47
N GLU A 577 -22.80 19.05 38.23
CA GLU A 577 -23.44 19.13 36.91
C GLU A 577 -23.20 20.52 36.27
N GLY A 578 -23.06 20.61 34.94
CA GLY A 578 -22.80 21.91 34.30
C GLY A 578 -22.81 21.96 32.76
N ALA A 579 -24.00 22.03 32.17
CA ALA A 579 -24.35 22.66 30.89
C ALA A 579 -23.29 22.79 29.76
N THR A 580 -23.51 22.00 28.70
CA THR A 580 -23.43 22.39 27.27
C THR A 580 -22.61 23.63 26.86
N LYS A 581 -21.46 23.41 26.21
CA LYS A 581 -20.99 24.25 25.08
C LYS A 581 -20.35 23.39 24.00
N GLU A 582 -20.86 23.49 22.78
CA GLU A 582 -20.19 22.98 21.59
C GLU A 582 -18.87 23.73 21.38
N SER A 583 -17.74 23.07 21.65
CA SER A 583 -16.43 23.58 21.25
C SER A 583 -16.20 23.24 19.79
N THR A 584 -16.65 24.11 18.87
CA THR A 584 -16.22 24.03 17.48
C THR A 584 -14.68 24.10 17.44
N PRO A 585 -13.97 23.15 16.82
CA PRO A 585 -12.51 23.22 16.76
C PRO A 585 -12.08 24.49 16.04
N PRO A 586 -11.03 25.18 16.50
CA PRO A 586 -10.60 26.43 15.90
C PRO A 586 -10.24 26.22 14.42
N PRO A 587 -10.60 27.17 13.53
CA PRO A 587 -10.36 27.00 12.10
C PRO A 587 -8.86 26.87 11.84
N LEU A 588 -8.49 25.79 11.13
CA LEU A 588 -7.11 25.49 10.72
C LEU A 588 -6.50 26.72 10.02
N ARG A 589 -5.45 27.28 10.65
CA ARG A 589 -4.61 28.32 10.06
C ARG A 589 -3.33 27.69 9.55
N PHE A 590 -2.87 28.20 8.41
CA PHE A 590 -1.66 27.76 7.74
C PHE A 590 -0.68 28.93 7.77
N ASP A 591 0.30 28.89 8.65
CA ASP A 591 1.23 30.01 8.86
C ASP A 591 2.48 29.85 7.96
N CYS A 592 3.00 30.96 7.41
CA CYS A 592 4.15 30.91 6.52
C CYS A 592 5.47 30.74 7.31
N PRO A 593 6.26 29.67 7.09
CA PRO A 593 7.49 29.42 7.85
C PRO A 593 8.63 30.42 7.58
N VAL A 594 8.41 31.40 6.70
CA VAL A 594 9.40 32.44 6.34
C VAL A 594 9.06 33.81 6.96
N CYS A 595 7.78 34.09 7.27
CA CYS A 595 7.36 35.40 7.81
C CYS A 595 6.20 35.36 8.81
N ASP A 596 5.78 34.16 9.25
CA ASP A 596 4.70 33.88 10.21
C ASP A 596 3.33 34.50 9.86
N GLN A 597 3.10 34.87 8.60
CA GLN A 597 1.81 35.34 8.12
C GLN A 597 0.76 34.21 8.12
N PRO A 598 -0.44 34.40 8.71
CA PRO A 598 -1.46 33.37 8.83
C PRO A 598 -2.43 33.33 7.64
N PHE A 599 -2.52 32.18 6.97
CA PHE A 599 -3.40 31.97 5.82
C PHE A 599 -4.59 31.06 6.14
N LYS A 600 -5.74 31.36 5.51
CA LYS A 600 -7.01 30.63 5.70
C LYS A 600 -7.10 29.34 4.90
N THR A 601 -6.24 29.15 3.90
CA THR A 601 -6.20 27.95 3.04
C THR A 601 -4.76 27.67 2.62
N LEU A 602 -4.45 26.39 2.42
CA LEU A 602 -3.13 25.94 1.96
C LEU A 602 -2.73 26.57 0.61
N ILE A 603 -3.70 26.82 -0.29
CA ILE A 603 -3.46 27.44 -1.60
C ILE A 603 -2.93 28.87 -1.46
N LEU A 604 -3.49 29.66 -0.53
CA LEU A 604 -3.03 31.02 -0.27
C LEU A 604 -1.65 31.03 0.40
N LEU A 605 -1.38 30.08 1.29
CA LEU A 605 -0.04 29.88 1.83
C LEU A 605 0.95 29.54 0.71
N GLN A 606 0.62 28.61 -0.17
CA GLN A 606 1.51 28.17 -1.26
C GLN A 606 1.86 29.31 -2.21
N GLN A 607 0.84 30.05 -2.69
CA GLN A 607 1.06 31.25 -3.52
C GLN A 607 1.91 32.31 -2.81
N HIS A 608 1.75 32.47 -1.50
CA HIS A 608 2.56 33.40 -0.74
C HIS A 608 4.01 32.90 -0.56
N VAL A 609 4.22 31.63 -0.24
CA VAL A 609 5.56 31.02 -0.09
C VAL A 609 6.36 31.12 -1.40
N GLU A 610 5.72 30.95 -2.55
CA GLU A 610 6.32 31.15 -3.89
C GLU A 610 6.83 32.58 -4.14
N HIS A 611 6.34 33.59 -3.39
CA HIS A 611 6.81 34.98 -3.45
C HIS A 611 7.62 35.41 -2.21
N CYS A 612 7.60 34.61 -1.15
CA CYS A 612 8.26 34.90 0.13
C CYS A 612 9.64 34.22 0.26
N LEU A 613 9.91 33.22 -0.58
CA LEU A 613 11.25 32.67 -0.80
C LEU A 613 11.98 33.52 -1.86
N PRO A 614 13.17 34.09 -1.55
CA PRO A 614 13.96 34.90 -2.47
C PRO A 614 14.75 34.08 -3.51
#